data_AF-A0A5C6RQJ3-F1
#
_entry.id   AF-A0A5C6RQJ3-F1
#
_cell.length_a   1.000
_cell.length_b   1.000
_cell.length_c   1.000
_cell.angle_alpha   90.00
_cell.angle_beta   90.00
_cell.angle_gamma   90.00
#
_symmetry.space_group_name_H-M   'P 1'
#
loop_
_entity.id
_entity.type
_entity.pdbx_description
1 polymer ?
#
loop_
_entity_poly.entity_id
_entity_poly.type
_entity_poly.pdbx_seq_one_letter_code
_entity_poly.pdbx_strand_id
1 'polypeptide(L)' 'MADFVYWLKDVFYAFFGVFEKLGNIPNYAFIALGFVGLFYWLILQKKYNKKAQDTGELK' A
#
# COMPACT_ATOMS: atom_id res chain seq x y z
N MET A 1 19.33 -13.47 -26.95
CA MET A 1 18.62 -13.96 -25.73
C MET A 1 19.44 -13.66 -24.46
N ALA A 2 20.75 -13.93 -24.45
CA ALA A 2 21.62 -13.57 -23.32
C ALA A 2 21.62 -12.06 -23.01
N ASP A 3 21.70 -11.19 -24.03
CA ASP A 3 21.73 -9.73 -23.83
C ASP A 3 20.47 -9.19 -23.14
N PHE A 4 19.30 -9.75 -23.50
CA PHE A 4 18.03 -9.43 -22.83
C PHE A 4 18.06 -9.82 -21.35
N VAL A 5 18.60 -11.00 -21.03
CA VAL A 5 18.72 -11.47 -19.64
C VAL A 5 19.68 -10.60 -18.83
N TYR A 6 20.82 -10.19 -19.40
CA TYR A 6 21.77 -9.31 -18.73
C TYR A 6 21.21 -7.91 -18.49
N TRP A 7 20.57 -7.33 -19.50
CA TRP A 7 19.89 -6.05 -19.35
C TRP A 7 18.79 -6.12 -18.26
N LEU A 8 17.99 -7.19 -18.27
CA LEU A 8 16.94 -7.38 -17.27
C LEU A 8 17.52 -7.53 -15.86
N LYS A 9 18.63 -8.25 -15.70
CA LYS A 9 19.37 -8.35 -14.44
C LYS A 9 19.82 -6.97 -13.96
N ASP A 10 20.40 -6.15 -14.83
CA ASP A 10 20.91 -4.84 -14.45
C ASP A 10 19.79 -3.90 -14.00
N VAL A 11 18.64 -3.95 -14.69
CA VAL A 11 17.43 -3.20 -14.30
C VAL A 11 16.96 -3.63 -12.92
N PHE A 12 16.83 -4.94 -12.66
CA PHE A 12 16.42 -5.43 -11.34
C PHE A 12 17.45 -5.13 -10.26
N TYR A 13 18.75 -5.26 -10.55
CA TYR A 13 19.81 -4.96 -9.60
C TYR A 13 19.80 -3.48 -9.21
N ALA A 14 19.63 -2.58 -10.17
CA ALA A 14 19.47 -1.16 -9.91
C ALA A 14 18.20 -0.87 -9.09
N PHE A 15 17.07 -1.47 -9.46
CA PHE A 15 15.79 -1.27 -8.76
C PHE A 15 15.84 -1.77 -7.32
N PHE A 16 16.26 -3.01 -7.08
CA PHE A 16 16.34 -3.59 -5.74
C PHE A 16 17.49 -3.01 -4.92
N GLY A 17 18.58 -2.55 -5.54
CA GLY A 17 19.65 -1.83 -4.86
C GLY A 17 19.20 -0.51 -4.23
N VAL A 18 18.13 0.12 -4.74
CA VAL A 18 17.49 1.26 -4.06
C VAL A 18 16.86 0.82 -2.74
N PHE A 19 16.19 -0.33 -2.71
CA PHE A 19 15.56 -0.84 -1.50
C PHE A 19 16.59 -1.24 -0.44
N GLU A 20 17.73 -1.82 -0.81
CA GLU A 20 18.83 -2.09 0.13
C GLU A 20 19.34 -0.81 0.79
N LYS A 21 19.55 0.26 0.03
CA LYS A 21 20.00 1.57 0.56
C LYS A 21 18.97 2.22 1.48
N LEU A 22 17.69 2.02 1.21
CA LEU A 22 16.59 2.56 2.01
C LEU A 22 16.35 1.76 3.30
N GLY A 23 16.90 0.55 3.41
CA GLY A 23 16.76 -0.30 4.59
C GLY A 23 15.29 -0.51 4.98
N ASN A 24 14.94 -0.15 6.23
CA ASN A 24 13.57 -0.30 6.75
C ASN A 24 12.62 0.85 6.43
N ILE A 25 13.06 1.91 5.75
CA ILE A 25 12.19 3.05 5.41
C ILE A 25 10.92 2.62 4.63
N PRO A 26 11.01 1.75 3.60
CA PRO A 26 9.82 1.29 2.88
C PRO A 26 8.86 0.51 3.79
N ASN A 27 9.38 -0.30 4.72
CA ASN A 27 8.57 -1.04 5.68
C ASN A 27 7.78 -0.10 6.59
N TYR A 28 8.43 0.93 7.15
CA TYR A 28 7.74 1.93 7.94
C TYR A 28 6.72 2.74 7.13
N ALA A 29 7.01 3.04 5.86
CA ALA A 29 6.06 3.70 4.96
C ALA A 29 4.83 2.84 4.69
N PHE A 30 5.00 1.54 4.43
CA PHE A 30 3.87 0.61 4.23
C PHE A 30 3.04 0.45 5.50
N ILE A 31 3.68 0.36 6.67
CA ILE A 31 2.98 0.32 7.96
C ILE A 31 2.16 1.61 8.14
N ALA A 32 2.76 2.77 7.94
CA ALA A 32 2.08 4.06 8.07
C ALA A 32 0.90 4.19 7.10
N LEU A 33 1.09 3.80 5.83
CA LEU A 33 0.02 3.77 4.83
C LEU A 33 -1.11 2.82 5.22
N GLY A 34 -0.78 1.64 5.76
CA GLY A 34 -1.75 0.68 6.25
C GLY A 34 -2.61 1.27 7.39
N PHE A 35 -1.98 1.92 8.37
CA PHE A 35 -2.71 2.58 9.46
C PHE A 35 -3.57 3.73 8.96
N VAL A 36 -3.04 4.63 8.12
CA VAL A 36 -3.80 5.75 7.56
C VAL A 36 -5.00 5.25 6.77
N GLY A 37 -4.81 4.24 5.92
CA GLY A 37 -5.88 3.61 5.14
C GLY A 37 -6.94 2.97 6.02
N LEU A 38 -6.54 2.26 7.08
CA LEU A 38 -7.45 1.66 8.04
C LEU A 38 -8.31 2.71 8.76
N PHE A 39 -7.69 3.76 9.30
CA PHE A 39 -8.43 4.82 9.99
C PHE A 39 -9.36 5.58 9.05
N TYR A 40 -8.91 5.87 7.83
CA TYR A 40 -9.76 6.45 6.79
C TYR A 40 -10.98 5.58 6.50
N TRP A 41 -10.78 4.27 6.35
CA TRP A 41 -11.88 3.34 6.14
C TRP A 41 -12.83 3.29 7.33
N LEU A 42 -12.34 3.18 8.57
CA LEU A 42 -13.18 3.17 9.77
C LEU A 42 -14.06 4.44 9.89
N ILE A 43 -13.53 5.60 9.51
CA ILE A 43 -14.29 6.86 9.45
C ILE A 43 -15.42 6.76 8.41
N LEU A 44 -15.11 6.28 7.21
CA LEU A 44 -16.12 6.08 6.16
C LEU A 44 -17.19 5.06 6.59
N GLN A 45 -16.77 3.93 7.17
CA GLN A 45 -17.66 2.90 7.67
C GLN A 45 -18.60 3.46 8.73
N LYS A 46 -18.09 4.25 9.69
CA LYS A 46 -18.91 4.92 10.70
C LYS A 46 -19.96 5.84 10.04
N LYS A 47 -19.55 6.65 9.05
CA LYS A 47 -20.45 7.55 8.31
C LYS A 47 -21.56 6.77 7.60
N TYR A 48 -21.23 5.70 6.90
CA TYR A 48 -22.20 4.92 6.15
C TYR A 48 -23.11 4.07 7.03
N ASN A 49 -22.58 3.50 8.12
CA ASN A 49 -23.40 2.80 9.11
C ASN A 49 -24.43 3.75 9.74
N LYS A 50 -24.01 4.97 10.11
CA LYS A 50 -24.95 5.97 10.62
C LYS A 50 -26.03 6.31 9.59
N LYS A 51 -25.64 6.53 8.33
CA LYS A 51 -26.60 6.80 7.26
C LYS A 51 -27.62 5.66 7.09
N ALA A 52 -27.16 4.41 7.09
CA ALA A 52 -28.03 3.24 6.96
C ALA A 52 -29.01 3.09 8.14
N GLN A 53 -28.57 3.42 9.36
CA GLN A 53 -29.44 3.49 10.53
C GLN A 53 -30.51 4.58 10.36
N ASP A 54 -30.12 5.77 9.91
CA ASP A 54 -31.01 6.91 9.74
C ASP A 54 -32.02 6.70 8.58
N THR A 55 -31.66 5.96 7.52
CA THR A 55 -32.53 5.67 6.36
C THR A 55 -33.32 4.37 6.45
N GLY A 56 -33.06 3.52 7.46
CA GLY A 56 -33.69 2.20 7.60
C GLY A 56 -33.20 1.15 6.59
N GLU A 57 -32.11 1.42 5.86
CA GLU A 57 -31.51 0.52 4.86
C GLU A 57 -30.50 -0.47 5.46
N LEU A 58 -30.58 -0.75 6.77
CA LEU A 58 -29.78 -1.78 7.41
C LEU A 58 -30.13 -3.14 6.76
N LYS A 59 -29.18 -3.71 6.00
CA LYS A 59 -29.20 -5.14 5.67
C LYS A 59 -28.80 -5.96 6.88
#